data_AF-A0A530QN90-F1
#
_entry.id   AF-A0A530QN90-F1
#
_cell.length_a   1.000
_cell.length_b   1.000
_cell.length_c   1.000
_cell.angle_alpha   90.00
_cell.angle_beta   90.00
_cell.angle_gamma   90.00
#
_symmetry.space_group_name_H-M   'P 1'
#
loop_
_entity.id
_entity.type
_entity.pdbx_description
1 polymer ?
#
loop_
_entity_poly.entity_id
_entity_poly.type
_entity_poly.pdbx_seq_one_letter_code
_entity_poly.pdbx_strand_id
1 'polypeptide(L)'
;DILTHCFRPFPNAPIFASGAVRPDMRLARERGVIFDIGHGMGSFDFEVARAMLGEGLAPDVISSDVHLYCVDGPAFDILVCMSKLLALGMPLVEVLRAATQRPAETIARPELGTLAVGAIGDVAVLRLRPGRFTFVDAVRDQPLLGDQRGADRIDKGEA
;
A
#
# COMPACT_ATOMS: atom_id res chain seq x y z
N ASP A 1 -13.13 -10.31 8.20
CA ASP A 1 -12.41 -10.79 7.01
C ASP A 1 -11.41 -9.77 6.52
N ILE A 2 -10.35 -10.24 5.86
CA ILE A 2 -9.31 -9.41 5.24
C ILE A 2 -9.23 -9.83 3.76
N LEU A 3 -9.40 -8.86 2.86
CA LEU A 3 -9.18 -9.03 1.43
C LEU A 3 -7.80 -8.46 1.08
N THR A 4 -6.79 -9.34 0.99
CA THR A 4 -5.49 -8.96 0.42
C THR A 4 -5.57 -8.91 -1.11
N HIS A 5 -4.57 -8.28 -1.74
CA HIS A 5 -4.55 -8.02 -3.17
C HIS A 5 -5.76 -7.20 -3.63
N CYS A 6 -6.25 -6.30 -2.76
CA CYS A 6 -7.49 -5.57 -3.00
C CYS A 6 -7.43 -4.70 -4.26
N PHE A 7 -6.23 -4.32 -4.73
CA PHE A 7 -5.98 -3.51 -5.94
C PHE A 7 -5.33 -4.32 -7.08
N ARG A 8 -5.60 -5.63 -7.14
CA ARG A 8 -5.03 -6.50 -8.18
C ARG A 8 -5.56 -6.22 -9.58
N PRO A 9 -4.78 -6.54 -10.63
CA PRO A 9 -5.25 -6.56 -12.01
C PRO A 9 -6.11 -7.82 -12.31
N PHE A 10 -6.58 -7.90 -13.57
CA PHE A 10 -7.22 -9.09 -14.14
C PHE A 10 -6.33 -10.35 -14.00
N PRO A 11 -6.88 -11.57 -13.85
CA PRO A 11 -8.28 -11.97 -13.82
C PRO A 11 -8.82 -12.06 -12.39
N ASN A 12 -9.02 -10.94 -11.70
CA ASN A 12 -9.95 -10.77 -10.56
C ASN A 12 -9.89 -9.32 -10.07
N ALA A 13 -9.84 -8.37 -11.01
CA ALA A 13 -9.77 -6.97 -10.67
C ALA A 13 -11.04 -6.51 -9.95
N PRO A 14 -10.94 -5.64 -8.94
CA PRO A 14 -12.09 -5.03 -8.26
C PRO A 14 -12.81 -4.00 -9.15
N ILE A 15 -12.36 -3.83 -10.39
CA ILE A 15 -12.96 -2.98 -11.42
C ILE A 15 -13.41 -3.83 -12.61
N PHE A 16 -14.37 -3.33 -13.38
CA PHE A 16 -14.71 -3.84 -14.69
C PHE A 16 -13.70 -3.38 -15.74
N ALA A 17 -13.74 -3.98 -16.94
CA ALA A 17 -12.94 -3.51 -18.08
C ALA A 17 -13.25 -2.05 -18.49
N SER A 18 -14.40 -1.52 -18.09
CA SER A 18 -14.75 -0.10 -18.25
C SER A 18 -14.03 0.84 -17.28
N GLY A 19 -13.29 0.31 -16.30
CA GLY A 19 -12.67 1.08 -15.21
C GLY A 19 -13.60 1.33 -14.01
N ALA A 20 -14.89 1.01 -14.13
CA ALA A 20 -15.84 1.19 -13.02
C ALA A 20 -15.57 0.19 -11.88
N VAL A 21 -15.56 0.67 -10.64
CA VAL A 21 -15.43 -0.19 -9.45
C VAL A 21 -16.63 -1.10 -9.33
N ARG A 22 -16.37 -2.37 -9.02
CA ARG A 22 -17.42 -3.37 -8.83
C ARG A 22 -18.23 -3.06 -7.56
N PRO A 23 -19.58 -3.18 -7.59
CA PRO A 23 -20.43 -2.83 -6.45
C PRO A 23 -20.16 -3.64 -5.18
N ASP A 24 -19.68 -4.87 -5.34
CA ASP A 24 -19.32 -5.76 -4.24
C ASP A 24 -18.17 -5.20 -3.37
N MET A 25 -17.29 -4.35 -3.91
CA MET A 25 -16.25 -3.69 -3.13
C MET A 25 -16.84 -2.70 -2.12
N ARG A 26 -17.85 -1.94 -2.53
CA ARG A 26 -18.57 -1.03 -1.63
C ARG A 26 -19.34 -1.82 -0.57
N LEU A 27 -20.03 -2.89 -0.97
CA LEU A 27 -20.74 -3.78 -0.05
C LEU A 27 -19.80 -4.47 0.95
N ALA A 28 -18.60 -4.88 0.51
CA ALA A 28 -17.59 -5.48 1.37
C ALA A 28 -17.09 -4.46 2.41
N ARG A 29 -16.81 -3.23 1.98
CA ARG A 29 -16.43 -2.13 2.89
C ARG A 29 -17.51 -1.86 3.93
N GLU A 30 -18.78 -1.78 3.52
CA GLU A 30 -19.92 -1.54 4.42
C GLU A 30 -20.08 -2.66 5.46
N ARG A 31 -19.68 -3.88 5.13
CA ARG A 31 -19.66 -5.03 6.06
C ARG A 31 -18.43 -5.05 6.97
N GLY A 32 -17.49 -4.13 6.80
CA GLY A 32 -16.26 -4.05 7.58
C GLY A 32 -15.16 -5.00 7.11
N VAL A 33 -15.18 -5.45 5.84
CA VAL A 33 -14.04 -6.19 5.27
C VAL A 33 -12.84 -5.25 5.18
N ILE A 34 -11.71 -5.68 5.73
CA ILE A 34 -10.44 -4.94 5.72
C ILE A 34 -9.78 -5.12 4.35
N PHE A 35 -9.43 -4.01 3.71
CA PHE A 35 -8.72 -4.05 2.43
C PHE A 35 -7.22 -3.95 2.65
N ASP A 36 -6.49 -4.97 2.22
CA ASP A 36 -5.04 -5.05 2.31
C ASP A 36 -4.41 -5.04 0.92
N ILE A 37 -3.32 -4.30 0.74
CA ILE A 37 -2.66 -4.14 -0.55
C ILE A 37 -2.03 -5.44 -1.05
N GLY A 38 -1.17 -6.09 -0.26
CA GLY A 38 -0.42 -7.28 -0.68
C GLY A 38 0.21 -7.13 -2.07
N HIS A 39 1.14 -6.18 -2.26
CA HIS A 39 1.57 -5.76 -3.59
C HIS A 39 2.12 -6.91 -4.46
N GLY A 40 3.10 -7.65 -3.95
CA GLY A 40 3.68 -8.83 -4.56
C GLY A 40 4.25 -8.62 -5.96
N MET A 41 4.41 -9.72 -6.69
CA MET A 41 4.78 -9.69 -8.11
C MET A 41 3.58 -9.32 -9.00
N GLY A 42 2.35 -9.64 -8.59
CA GLY A 42 1.20 -9.71 -9.49
C GLY A 42 -0.06 -8.97 -9.04
N SER A 43 -0.04 -8.25 -7.92
CA SER A 43 -1.26 -7.97 -7.16
C SER A 43 -1.56 -6.49 -6.93
N PHE A 44 -0.84 -5.60 -7.60
CA PHE A 44 -1.08 -4.15 -7.51
C PHE A 44 -0.99 -3.51 -8.89
N ASP A 45 -2.02 -2.75 -9.25
CA ASP A 45 -2.16 -2.05 -10.52
C ASP A 45 -2.52 -0.58 -10.24
N PHE A 46 -1.79 0.36 -10.83
CA PHE A 46 -2.01 1.80 -10.64
C PHE A 46 -3.37 2.28 -11.16
N GLU A 47 -3.90 1.70 -12.24
CA GLU A 47 -5.23 2.07 -12.76
C GLU A 47 -6.34 1.59 -11.83
N VAL A 48 -6.20 0.37 -11.30
CA VAL A 48 -7.10 -0.16 -10.26
C VAL A 48 -7.04 0.71 -9.02
N ALA A 49 -5.83 1.07 -8.56
CA ALA A 49 -5.65 1.90 -7.39
C ALA A 49 -6.27 3.29 -7.57
N ARG A 50 -6.09 3.93 -8.73
CA ARG A 50 -6.74 5.22 -9.06
C ARG A 50 -8.27 5.13 -8.98
N ALA A 51 -8.86 4.10 -9.59
CA ALA A 51 -10.31 3.90 -9.58
C ALA A 51 -10.85 3.68 -8.16
N MET A 52 -10.20 2.78 -7.38
CA MET A 52 -10.61 2.48 -6.01
C MET A 52 -10.47 3.70 -5.09
N LEU A 53 -9.36 4.44 -5.17
CA LEU A 53 -9.16 5.67 -4.41
C LEU A 53 -10.16 6.77 -4.80
N GLY A 54 -10.46 6.92 -6.08
CA GLY A 54 -11.45 7.88 -6.59
C GLY A 54 -12.86 7.64 -6.06
N GLU A 55 -13.21 6.37 -5.77
CA GLU A 55 -14.49 5.96 -5.18
C GLU A 55 -14.51 5.98 -3.64
N GLY A 56 -13.43 6.44 -3.01
CA GLY A 56 -13.27 6.49 -1.56
C GLY A 56 -12.95 5.14 -0.91
N LEU A 57 -12.45 4.17 -1.67
CA LEU A 57 -12.14 2.80 -1.23
C LEU A 57 -10.64 2.60 -1.02
N ALA A 58 -10.00 3.54 -0.31
CA ALA A 58 -8.59 3.44 0.08
C ALA A 58 -8.31 2.16 0.92
N PRO A 59 -7.12 1.55 0.81
CA PRO A 59 -6.80 0.35 1.59
C PRO A 59 -6.75 0.68 3.09
N ASP A 60 -7.15 -0.27 3.91
CA ASP A 60 -7.00 -0.20 5.37
C ASP A 60 -5.56 -0.54 5.78
N VAL A 61 -4.94 -1.49 5.07
CA VAL A 61 -3.59 -1.99 5.35
C VAL A 61 -2.74 -1.91 4.09
N ILE A 62 -1.53 -1.39 4.23
CA ILE A 62 -0.49 -1.47 3.20
C ILE A 62 0.44 -2.61 3.61
N SER A 63 0.46 -3.68 2.82
CA SER A 63 1.42 -4.77 2.94
C SER A 63 2.13 -5.00 1.60
N SER A 64 3.32 -5.60 1.66
CA SER A 64 4.20 -5.69 0.49
C SER A 64 4.08 -6.99 -0.29
N ASP A 65 3.66 -8.10 0.36
CA ASP A 65 3.74 -9.46 -0.18
C ASP A 65 5.12 -9.75 -0.82
N VAL A 66 6.19 -9.32 -0.15
CA VAL A 66 7.56 -9.47 -0.66
C VAL A 66 8.04 -10.91 -0.52
N HIS A 67 8.58 -11.44 -1.62
CA HIS A 67 9.19 -12.76 -1.74
C HIS A 67 10.26 -12.77 -2.84
N LEU A 68 10.95 -13.90 -3.05
CA LEU A 68 12.11 -14.04 -3.94
C LEU A 68 11.91 -13.42 -5.33
N TYR A 69 10.71 -13.53 -5.89
CA TYR A 69 10.43 -13.01 -7.22
C TYR A 69 10.29 -11.48 -7.26
N CYS A 70 9.86 -10.81 -6.20
CA CYS A 70 9.50 -9.38 -6.23
C CYS A 70 10.35 -8.49 -5.31
N VAL A 71 11.35 -9.05 -4.62
CA VAL A 71 12.31 -8.32 -3.79
C VAL A 71 13.16 -7.33 -4.60
N ASP A 72 13.45 -7.65 -5.85
CA ASP A 72 14.12 -6.73 -6.80
C ASP A 72 13.10 -5.96 -7.68
N GLY A 73 11.84 -5.96 -7.25
CA GLY A 73 10.73 -5.30 -7.91
C GLY A 73 9.67 -6.26 -8.49
N PRO A 74 8.40 -5.86 -8.50
CA PRO A 74 7.98 -4.46 -8.41
C PRO A 74 7.68 -4.01 -6.99
N ALA A 75 7.49 -4.91 -6.02
CA ALA A 75 7.19 -4.56 -4.64
C ALA A 75 8.40 -3.93 -3.91
N PHE A 76 9.60 -4.49 -4.10
CA PHE A 76 10.84 -4.16 -3.39
C PHE A 76 10.74 -4.36 -1.87
N ASP A 77 10.08 -3.43 -1.19
CA ASP A 77 9.91 -3.41 0.25
C ASP A 77 8.63 -2.64 0.63
N ILE A 78 8.37 -2.53 1.93
CA ILE A 78 7.19 -1.83 2.44
C ILE A 78 7.26 -0.31 2.19
N LEU A 79 8.44 0.31 2.19
CA LEU A 79 8.61 1.75 1.98
C LEU A 79 8.29 2.14 0.53
N VAL A 80 8.66 1.30 -0.44
CA VAL A 80 8.29 1.48 -1.85
C VAL A 80 6.79 1.31 -2.04
N CYS A 81 6.17 0.31 -1.39
CA CYS A 81 4.72 0.14 -1.41
C CYS A 81 4.00 1.37 -0.83
N MET A 82 4.42 1.85 0.34
CA MET A 82 3.90 3.09 0.95
C MET A 82 4.09 4.31 0.03
N SER A 83 5.25 4.44 -0.60
CA SER A 83 5.56 5.58 -1.48
C SER A 83 4.69 5.59 -2.74
N LYS A 84 4.32 4.42 -3.27
CA LYS A 84 3.36 4.32 -4.39
C LYS A 84 1.99 4.84 -4.00
N LEU A 85 1.46 4.44 -2.84
CA LEU A 85 0.15 4.92 -2.37
C LEU A 85 0.19 6.42 -2.06
N LEU A 86 1.30 6.93 -1.52
CA LEU A 86 1.52 8.36 -1.35
C LEU A 86 1.51 9.10 -2.70
N ALA A 87 2.22 8.58 -3.72
CA ALA A 87 2.25 9.16 -5.07
C ALA A 87 0.89 9.06 -5.80
N LEU A 88 0.03 8.11 -5.41
CA LEU A 88 -1.36 8.00 -5.86
C LEU A 88 -2.31 8.95 -5.13
N GLY A 89 -1.82 9.77 -4.20
CA GLY A 89 -2.59 10.81 -3.52
C GLY A 89 -3.14 10.44 -2.14
N MET A 90 -2.78 9.27 -1.59
CA MET A 90 -3.14 8.92 -0.22
C MET A 90 -2.37 9.81 0.78
N PRO A 91 -3.02 10.47 1.76
CA PRO A 91 -2.34 11.35 2.70
C PRO A 91 -1.27 10.61 3.50
N LEU A 92 -0.12 11.26 3.75
CA LEU A 92 1.02 10.65 4.48
C LEU A 92 0.61 10.03 5.82
N VAL A 93 -0.25 10.72 6.59
CA VAL A 93 -0.75 10.23 7.88
C VAL A 93 -1.51 8.91 7.72
N GLU A 94 -2.33 8.80 6.67
CA GLU A 94 -3.09 7.58 6.38
C GLU A 94 -2.19 6.47 5.84
N VAL A 95 -1.18 6.79 5.03
CA VAL A 95 -0.16 5.82 4.59
C VAL A 95 0.59 5.24 5.80
N LEU A 96 1.00 6.08 6.75
CA LEU A 96 1.65 5.63 7.98
C LEU A 96 0.69 4.77 8.82
N ARG A 97 -0.54 5.24 9.03
CA ARG A 97 -1.58 4.51 9.78
C ARG A 97 -1.85 3.12 9.18
N ALA A 98 -1.93 3.02 7.86
CA ALA A 98 -2.15 1.77 7.14
C ALA A 98 -0.94 0.81 7.18
N ALA A 99 0.25 1.28 7.56
CA ALA A 99 1.45 0.47 7.72
C ALA A 99 1.84 0.21 9.18
N THR A 100 1.14 0.81 10.15
CA THR A 100 1.44 0.67 11.59
C THR A 100 0.21 0.24 12.39
N GLN A 101 -0.67 1.19 12.72
CA GLN A 101 -1.79 0.98 13.63
C GLN A 101 -2.84 0.03 13.05
N ARG A 102 -3.17 0.15 11.77
CA ARG A 102 -4.20 -0.70 11.14
C ARG A 102 -3.80 -2.17 11.06
N PRO A 103 -2.62 -2.57 10.56
CA PRO A 103 -2.24 -3.97 10.58
C PRO A 103 -2.20 -4.55 12.00
N ALA A 104 -1.76 -3.76 12.99
CA ALA A 104 -1.78 -4.15 14.41
C ALA A 104 -3.21 -4.42 14.93
N GLU A 105 -4.16 -3.53 14.66
CA GLU A 105 -5.59 -3.72 14.96
C GLU A 105 -6.16 -4.96 14.25
N THR A 106 -5.82 -5.14 12.96
CA THR A 106 -6.29 -6.25 12.12
C THR A 106 -5.90 -7.63 12.67
N ILE A 107 -4.72 -7.76 13.26
CA ILE A 107 -4.26 -9.01 13.89
C ILE A 107 -4.59 -9.11 15.39
N ALA A 108 -5.47 -8.22 15.90
CA ALA A 108 -5.86 -8.15 17.30
C ALA A 108 -4.67 -7.93 18.27
N ARG A 109 -3.70 -7.11 17.86
CA ARG A 109 -2.53 -6.70 18.65
C ARG A 109 -2.42 -5.17 18.73
N PRO A 110 -3.44 -4.47 19.28
CA PRO A 110 -3.50 -3.01 19.29
C PRO A 110 -2.39 -2.33 20.11
N GLU A 111 -1.61 -3.09 20.88
CA GLU A 111 -0.41 -2.62 21.56
C GLU A 111 0.81 -2.46 20.65
N LEU A 112 0.72 -2.89 19.38
CA LEU A 112 1.72 -2.66 18.32
C LEU A 112 1.36 -1.42 17.48
N GLY A 113 2.34 -0.91 16.71
CA GLY A 113 2.10 0.15 15.72
C GLY A 113 1.68 1.49 16.32
N THR A 114 1.92 1.71 17.62
CA THR A 114 1.53 2.91 18.37
C THR A 114 2.68 3.42 19.24
N LEU A 115 2.67 4.72 19.55
CA LEU A 115 3.59 5.38 20.48
C LEU A 115 2.92 5.71 21.82
N ALA A 116 1.82 5.03 22.14
CA ALA A 116 1.10 5.21 23.40
C ALA A 116 1.95 4.78 24.61
N VAL A 117 1.77 5.47 25.74
CA VAL A 117 2.43 5.10 27.00
C VAL A 117 2.02 3.68 27.39
N GLY A 118 3.00 2.83 27.67
CA GLY A 118 2.79 1.42 28.05
C GLY A 118 2.74 0.42 26.88
N ALA A 119 2.82 0.90 25.63
CA ALA A 119 2.92 0.04 24.45
C ALA A 119 4.35 -0.52 24.25
N ILE A 120 4.50 -1.43 23.28
CA ILE A 120 5.81 -1.98 22.92
C ILE A 120 6.67 -0.90 22.26
N GLY A 121 7.92 -0.75 22.72
CA GLY A 121 8.89 0.21 22.19
C GLY A 121 9.54 -0.21 20.87
N ASP A 122 8.74 -0.40 19.83
CA ASP A 122 9.19 -0.72 18.47
C ASP A 122 9.02 0.51 17.55
N VAL A 123 10.12 1.02 17.00
CA VAL A 123 10.15 2.30 16.27
C VAL A 123 11.07 2.22 15.06
N ALA A 124 10.55 2.63 13.91
CA ALA A 124 11.33 2.93 12.71
C ALA A 124 11.47 4.44 12.54
N VAL A 125 12.70 4.92 12.30
CA VAL A 125 12.97 6.33 11.99
C VAL A 125 13.22 6.47 10.49
N LEU A 126 12.29 7.13 9.81
CA LEU A 126 12.29 7.30 8.36
C LEU A 126 12.51 8.76 7.98
N ARG A 127 12.99 8.99 6.76
CA ARG A 127 13.06 10.29 6.12
C ARG A 127 12.18 10.28 4.89
N LEU A 128 11.32 11.29 4.77
CA LEU A 128 10.62 11.59 3.52
C LEU A 128 11.58 12.39 2.63
N ARG A 129 12.10 11.77 1.57
CA ARG A 129 13.03 12.41 0.63
C ARG A 129 12.24 13.09 -0.48
N PRO A 130 12.32 14.42 -0.67
CA PRO A 130 11.78 15.06 -1.87
C PRO A 130 12.66 14.72 -3.08
N GLY A 131 12.06 14.64 -4.27
CA GLY A 131 12.75 14.32 -5.52
C GLY A 131 11.83 13.71 -6.56
N ARG A 132 12.32 13.47 -7.78
CA ARG A 132 11.55 12.77 -8.80
C ARG A 132 11.88 11.29 -8.75
N PHE A 133 10.88 10.47 -8.47
CA PHE A 133 11.01 9.02 -8.38
C PHE A 133 10.06 8.34 -9.37
N THR A 134 10.53 7.28 -10.00
CA THR A 134 9.74 6.47 -10.92
C THR A 134 9.38 5.17 -10.24
N PHE A 135 8.09 4.86 -10.14
CA PHE A 135 7.59 3.61 -9.60
C PHE A 135 6.95 2.77 -10.71
N VAL A 136 7.05 1.45 -10.57
CA VAL A 136 6.35 0.47 -11.41
C VAL A 136 5.49 -0.43 -10.54
N ASP A 137 4.34 -0.84 -11.06
CA ASP A 137 3.42 -1.76 -10.42
C ASP A 137 3.63 -3.20 -10.95
N ALA A 138 2.68 -4.09 -10.68
CA ALA A 138 2.73 -5.48 -11.15
C ALA A 138 2.52 -5.62 -12.67
N VAL A 139 1.81 -4.68 -13.30
CA VAL A 139 1.46 -4.73 -14.72
C VAL A 139 2.63 -4.20 -15.57
N ARG A 140 3.36 -3.21 -15.07
CA ARG A 140 4.56 -2.61 -15.70
C ARG A 140 4.29 -1.93 -17.05
N ASP A 141 3.05 -1.57 -17.33
CA ASP A 141 2.67 -0.87 -18.57
C ASP A 141 3.04 0.62 -18.54
N GLN A 142 2.69 1.32 -17.45
CA GLN A 142 2.97 2.74 -17.29
C GLN A 142 3.61 3.05 -15.94
N PRO A 143 4.72 3.80 -15.91
CA PRO A 143 5.32 4.23 -14.66
C PRO A 143 4.45 5.28 -13.96
N LEU A 144 4.53 5.30 -12.63
CA LEU A 144 4.02 6.37 -11.78
C LEU A 144 5.17 7.28 -11.37
N LEU A 145 5.03 8.59 -11.56
CA LEU A 145 5.97 9.58 -11.06
C LEU A 145 5.53 10.06 -9.67
N GLY A 146 6.46 10.02 -8.71
CA GLY A 146 6.31 10.63 -7.39
C GLY A 146 7.29 11.80 -7.20
N ASP A 147 6.88 12.76 -6.38
CA ASP A 147 7.67 13.93 -5.96
C ASP A 147 8.42 13.72 -4.62
N GLN A 148 8.22 12.55 -4.02
CA GLN A 148 8.83 12.14 -2.77
C GLN A 148 8.81 10.61 -2.60
N ARG A 149 9.68 10.09 -1.73
CA ARG A 149 9.65 8.70 -1.28
C ARG A 149 10.05 8.57 0.19
N GLY A 150 9.57 7.53 0.86
CA GLY A 150 10.12 7.09 2.12
C GLY A 150 11.52 6.48 1.91
N ALA A 151 12.46 6.81 2.78
CA ALA A 151 13.76 6.16 2.88
C ALA A 151 14.06 5.91 4.36
N ASP A 152 14.71 4.79 4.66
CA ASP A 152 15.25 4.58 5.99
C ASP A 152 16.48 5.47 6.21
N ARG A 153 16.81 5.73 7.48
CA ARG A 153 17.99 6.56 7.80
C ARG A 153 19.32 5.85 7.50
N ILE A 154 19.27 4.55 7.16
CA ILE A 154 20.40 3.68 6.81
C ILE A 154 20.42 3.49 5.29
N ASP A 155 20.17 4.55 4.52
CA ASP A 155 20.36 4.53 3.07
C ASP A 155 21.87 4.35 2.79
N LYS A 156 22.28 3.09 2.57
CA LYS A 156 23.65 2.70 2.21
C LYS A 156 23.92 3.10 0.76
N GLY A 157 24.05 4.40 0.50
CA GLY A 157 24.63 4.92 -0.72
C GLY A 157 23.79 4.71 -1.98
N GLU A 158 23.64 5.80 -2.72
CA GLU A 158 23.38 5.76 -4.16
C GLU A 158 24.51 4.96 -4.84
N ALA A 159 24.12 4.07 -5.75
CA ALA A 159 24.98 3.54 -6.81
C ALA A 159 24.52 4.14 -8.14
#